data_AF-A0A842HY69-F1
#
_entry.id   AF-A0A842HY69-F1
#
_cell.length_a   1.000
_cell.length_b   1.000
_cell.length_c   1.000
_cell.angle_alpha   90.00
_cell.angle_beta   90.00
_cell.angle_gamma   90.00
#
_symmetry.space_group_name_H-M   'P 1'
#
loop_
_entity.id
_entity.type
_entity.pdbx_description
1 polymer ?
#
loop_
_entity_poly.entity_id
_entity_poly.type
_entity_poly.pdbx_seq_one_letter_code
_entity_poly.pdbx_strand_id
1 'polypeptide(L)'
;MSDGGKRRRAEAGASEIAALIGVDGRLRLRVTPHAKRDRLTVERDAPGGPRLRVWVIAVPEDGKANKAVVKLLAKALGKPKSALTIERGLTSRDKTIHIAGG
;
A
#
# COMPACT_ATOMS: atom_id res chain seq x y z
N MET A 1 -32.15 -7.76 -0.86
CA MET A 1 -31.05 -6.81 -0.51
C MET A 1 -30.18 -6.61 -1.74
N SER A 2 -30.32 -5.46 -2.40
CA SER A 2 -29.60 -5.12 -3.61
C SER A 2 -28.44 -4.19 -3.26
N ASP A 3 -27.22 -4.71 -3.10
CA ASP A 3 -26.01 -3.87 -3.07
C ASP A 3 -25.43 -3.73 -4.50
N GLY A 4 -26.30 -3.27 -5.40
CA GLY A 4 -25.95 -2.84 -6.74
C GLY A 4 -25.70 -1.35 -6.71
N GLY A 5 -24.53 -0.91 -6.26
CA GLY A 5 -24.27 0.50 -6.01
C GLY A 5 -22.80 0.89 -6.09
N LYS A 6 -22.28 1.03 -7.32
CA LYS A 6 -21.08 1.84 -7.62
C LYS A 6 -19.82 1.42 -6.82
N ARG A 7 -19.14 0.37 -7.29
CA ARG A 7 -17.70 0.18 -7.01
C ARG A 7 -16.91 1.29 -7.72
N ARG A 8 -17.03 2.54 -7.26
CA ARG A 8 -16.01 3.57 -7.50
C ARG A 8 -14.69 2.86 -7.18
N ARG A 9 -13.76 2.82 -8.13
CA ARG A 9 -12.34 2.54 -7.85
C ARG A 9 -11.81 3.68 -6.97
N ALA A 10 -12.33 3.75 -5.74
CA ALA A 10 -12.06 4.77 -4.78
C ALA A 10 -10.65 4.52 -4.28
N GLU A 11 -9.89 5.60 -4.20
CA GLU A 11 -8.59 5.59 -3.54
C GLU A 11 -8.78 5.04 -2.13
N ALA A 12 -7.92 4.11 -1.73
CA ALA A 12 -8.01 3.45 -0.44
C ALA A 12 -7.90 4.50 0.68
N GLY A 13 -8.93 4.58 1.53
CA GLY A 13 -8.91 5.45 2.70
C GLY A 13 -7.95 4.94 3.79
N ALA A 14 -7.56 5.81 4.72
CA ALA A 14 -6.68 5.46 5.84
C ALA A 14 -7.20 4.24 6.63
N SER A 15 -8.50 4.21 6.94
CA SER A 15 -9.14 3.11 7.68
C SER A 15 -9.13 1.80 6.92
N GLU A 16 -9.28 1.82 5.59
CA GLU A 16 -9.19 0.61 4.78
C GLU A 16 -7.76 0.08 4.70
N ILE A 17 -6.78 0.97 4.59
CA ILE A 17 -5.37 0.58 4.63
C ILE A 17 -5.01 0.00 6.01
N ALA A 18 -5.49 0.63 7.08
CA ALA A 18 -5.29 0.17 8.45
C ALA A 18 -5.91 -1.21 8.69
N ALA A 19 -7.07 -1.49 8.11
CA ALA A 19 -7.72 -2.80 8.21
C ALA A 19 -6.94 -3.94 7.50
N LEU A 20 -6.00 -3.61 6.61
CA LEU A 20 -5.11 -4.59 5.98
C LEU A 20 -3.84 -4.86 6.79
N ILE A 21 -3.57 -4.05 7.81
CA ILE A 21 -2.41 -4.25 8.69
C ILE A 21 -2.71 -5.47 9.55
N GLY A 22 -1.85 -6.48 9.46
CA GLY A 22 -1.95 -7.67 10.29
C GLY A 22 -1.77 -7.34 11.78
N VAL A 23 -2.18 -8.26 12.63
CA VAL A 23 -2.00 -8.15 14.09
C VAL A 23 -0.52 -8.00 14.49
N ASP A 24 0.39 -8.43 13.63
CA ASP A 24 1.84 -8.31 13.75
C ASP A 24 2.39 -6.97 13.21
N GLY A 25 1.51 -6.02 12.86
CA GLY A 25 1.90 -4.72 12.29
C GLY A 25 2.34 -4.79 10.83
N ARG A 26 2.17 -5.93 10.16
CA ARG A 26 2.64 -6.11 8.77
C ARG A 26 1.55 -5.81 7.75
N LEU A 27 1.89 -4.98 6.78
CA LEU A 27 1.07 -4.65 5.63
C LEU A 27 1.68 -5.24 4.35
N ARG A 28 0.92 -6.13 3.71
CA ARG A 28 1.27 -6.68 2.39
C ARG A 28 0.80 -5.73 1.29
N LEU A 29 1.72 -5.35 0.42
CA LEU A 29 1.41 -4.46 -0.68
C LEU A 29 2.14 -4.83 -1.97
N ARG A 30 1.53 -4.47 -3.10
CA ARG A 30 2.09 -4.65 -4.43
C ARG A 30 2.33 -3.30 -5.08
N VAL A 31 3.59 -3.00 -5.35
CA VAL A 31 4.04 -1.78 -6.01
C VAL A 31 3.95 -1.95 -7.51
N THR A 32 3.30 -0.99 -8.17
CA THR A 32 3.26 -0.86 -9.61
C THR A 32 3.94 0.45 -10.00
N PRO A 33 5.24 0.38 -10.36
CA PRO A 33 5.98 1.55 -10.85
C PRO A 33 5.50 1.95 -12.25
N HIS A 34 5.97 3.09 -12.76
CA HIS A 34 5.56 3.67 -14.05
C HIS A 34 4.04 3.96 -14.13
N ALA A 35 3.43 4.31 -13.00
CA ALA A 35 2.05 4.76 -13.00
C ALA A 35 1.92 6.17 -13.58
N LYS A 36 0.77 6.48 -14.18
CA LYS A 36 0.46 7.86 -14.62
C LYS A 36 0.30 8.84 -13.46
N ARG A 37 0.00 8.34 -12.25
CA ARG A 37 -0.18 9.12 -11.03
C ARG A 37 0.00 8.23 -9.79
N ASP A 38 0.36 8.84 -8.67
CA ASP A 38 0.41 8.15 -7.39
C ASP A 38 -1.01 7.78 -6.93
N ARG A 39 -1.24 6.53 -6.55
CA ARG A 39 -2.56 6.04 -6.14
C ARG A 39 -2.45 4.82 -5.23
N LEU A 40 -3.30 4.77 -4.21
CA LEU A 40 -3.50 3.62 -3.33
C LEU A 40 -4.86 2.98 -3.60
N THR A 41 -4.92 1.66 -3.72
CA THR A 41 -6.18 0.91 -3.89
C THR A 41 -6.12 -0.39 -3.12
N VAL A 42 -7.21 -0.77 -2.44
CA VAL A 42 -7.30 -2.09 -1.79
C VAL A 42 -7.73 -3.14 -2.79
N GLU A 43 -6.98 -4.23 -2.90
CA GLU A 43 -7.39 -5.44 -3.59
C GLU A 43 -7.91 -6.44 -2.57
N ARG A 44 -9.23 -6.50 -2.40
CA ARG A 44 -9.88 -7.46 -1.46
C ARG A 44 -9.89 -8.87 -2.02
N ASP A 45 -10.11 -9.01 -3.33
CA ASP A 45 -10.22 -10.28 -4.06
C ASP A 45 -8.87 -10.78 -4.62
N ALA A 46 -7.75 -10.42 -3.99
CA ALA A 46 -6.43 -10.84 -4.46
C ALA A 46 -6.13 -12.30 -4.08
N PRO A 47 -5.43 -13.07 -4.95
CA PRO A 47 -4.91 -14.39 -4.60
C PRO A 47 -3.98 -14.28 -3.39
N GLY A 48 -4.24 -15.07 -2.33
CA GLY A 48 -3.48 -15.01 -1.08
C GLY A 48 -4.02 -14.02 -0.03
N GLY A 49 -5.21 -13.45 -0.26
CA GLY A 49 -5.93 -12.59 0.66
C GLY A 49 -5.86 -11.10 0.31
N PRO A 50 -6.56 -10.26 1.08
CA PRO A 50 -6.64 -8.83 0.80
C PRO A 50 -5.27 -8.16 0.94
N ARG A 51 -4.92 -7.28 -0.01
CA ARG A 51 -3.64 -6.57 -0.04
C ARG A 51 -3.78 -5.16 -0.59
N LEU A 52 -2.79 -4.32 -0.31
CA LEU A 52 -2.76 -2.96 -0.84
C LEU A 52 -2.04 -2.92 -2.19
N ARG A 53 -2.64 -2.30 -3.20
CA ARG A 53 -1.96 -2.02 -4.48
C ARG A 53 -1.56 -0.55 -4.53
N VAL A 54 -0.28 -0.33 -4.70
CA VAL A 54 0.36 0.98 -4.66
C VAL A 54 0.91 1.31 -6.03
N TRP A 55 0.35 2.34 -6.66
CA TRP A 55 0.80 2.87 -7.92
C TRP A 55 1.68 4.07 -7.66
N VAL A 56 2.89 4.06 -8.20
CA VAL A 56 3.83 5.17 -8.08
C VAL A 56 4.35 5.56 -9.45
N ILE A 57 4.50 6.87 -9.65
CA ILE A 57 5.13 7.39 -10.88
C ILE A 57 6.63 7.08 -10.88
N ALA A 58 7.23 6.95 -9.69
CA ALA A 58 8.64 6.68 -9.50
C ALA A 58 9.10 5.40 -10.22
N VAL A 59 10.25 5.50 -10.88
CA VAL A 59 10.94 4.35 -11.49
C VAL A 59 11.49 3.41 -10.40
N PRO A 60 11.56 2.09 -10.66
CA PRO A 60 12.12 1.11 -9.72
C PRO A 60 13.65 1.12 -9.71
N GLU A 61 14.27 2.28 -9.90
CA GLU A 61 15.73 2.45 -9.90
C GLU A 61 16.20 3.07 -8.58
N ASP A 62 17.34 2.61 -8.07
CA ASP A 62 18.01 3.19 -6.90
C ASP A 62 17.12 3.37 -5.65
N GLY A 63 16.15 2.46 -5.46
CA GLY A 63 15.21 2.52 -4.33
C GLY A 63 14.23 3.72 -4.37
N LYS A 64 14.14 4.47 -5.47
CA LYS A 64 13.20 5.61 -5.63
C LYS A 64 11.75 5.16 -5.45
N ALA A 65 11.37 4.01 -6.01
CA ALA A 65 10.05 3.42 -5.80
C ALA A 65 9.78 3.12 -4.31
N ASN A 66 10.77 2.63 -3.56
CA ASN A 66 10.62 2.34 -2.13
C ASN A 66 10.35 3.63 -1.34
N LYS A 67 11.13 4.69 -1.61
CA LYS A 67 10.96 6.01 -0.99
C LYS A 67 9.59 6.62 -1.32
N ALA A 68 9.13 6.48 -2.57
CA ALA A 68 7.82 6.96 -3.00
C ALA A 68 6.68 6.22 -2.29
N VAL A 69 6.77 4.90 -2.17
CA VAL A 69 5.79 4.06 -1.46
C VAL A 69 5.69 4.46 0.01
N VAL A 70 6.82 4.55 0.71
CA VAL A 70 6.86 4.96 2.13
C VAL A 70 6.28 6.37 2.32
N LYS A 71 6.63 7.32 1.44
CA LYS A 71 6.08 8.68 1.48
C LYS A 71 4.56 8.70 1.28
N LEU A 72 4.05 7.92 0.33
CA LEU A 72 2.62 7.85 0.02
C LEU A 72 1.83 7.20 1.16
N LEU A 73 2.34 6.11 1.73
CA LEU A 73 1.72 5.43 2.86
C LEU A 73 1.75 6.26 4.14
N ALA A 74 2.87 6.91 4.43
CA ALA A 74 3.00 7.82 5.56
C ALA A 74 1.93 8.92 5.51
N LYS A 75 1.71 9.51 4.32
CA LYS A 75 0.67 10.52 4.11
C LYS A 75 -0.75 9.95 4.26
N ALA A 76 -0.99 8.75 3.73
CA ALA A 76 -2.32 8.13 3.77
C ALA A 76 -2.70 7.67 5.19
N LEU A 77 -1.75 7.17 5.97
CA LEU A 77 -1.95 6.69 7.33
C LEU A 77 -1.76 7.78 8.39
N GLY A 78 -1.21 8.94 8.03
CA GLY A 78 -0.85 9.98 8.99
C GLY A 78 0.29 9.58 9.94
N LYS A 79 1.12 8.60 9.57
CA LYS A 79 2.23 8.08 10.38
C LYS A 79 3.57 8.63 9.88
N PRO A 80 4.58 8.80 10.75
CA PRO A 80 5.91 9.24 10.33
C PRO A 80 6.58 8.17 9.49
N LYS A 81 7.44 8.57 8.53
CA LYS A 81 8.17 7.62 7.66
C LYS A 81 9.03 6.63 8.45
N SER A 82 9.52 7.03 9.63
CA SER A 82 10.29 6.17 10.54
C SER A 82 9.47 5.03 11.12
N ALA A 83 8.14 5.15 11.18
CA ALA A 83 7.26 4.06 11.59
C ALA A 83 7.00 3.03 10.50
N LEU A 84 7.42 3.28 9.25
CA LEU A 84 7.22 2.39 8.12
C LEU A 84 8.56 1.77 7.70
N THR A 85 8.70 0.46 7.89
CA THR A 85 9.93 -0.28 7.57
C THR A 85 9.64 -1.35 6.52
N ILE A 86 10.39 -1.36 5.43
CA ILE A 86 10.26 -2.42 4.41
C ILE A 86 11.02 -3.65 4.91
N GLU A 87 10.29 -4.68 5.35
CA GLU A 87 10.90 -5.94 5.81
C GLU A 87 11.19 -6.91 4.66
N ARG A 88 10.35 -6.92 3.62
CA ARG A 88 10.50 -7.81 2.47
C ARG A 88 10.19 -7.12 1.15
N GLY A 89 10.81 -7.66 0.09
CA GLY A 89 10.51 -7.27 -1.29
C GLY A 89 11.31 -6.05 -1.77
N LEU A 90 12.49 -5.76 -1.23
CA LEU A 90 13.33 -4.64 -1.71
C LEU A 90 13.56 -4.68 -3.23
N THR A 91 13.76 -5.87 -3.79
CA THR A 91 13.98 -6.14 -5.22
C THR A 91 12.72 -6.60 -5.97
N SER A 92 11.57 -6.77 -5.29
CA SER A 92 10.33 -7.27 -5.89
C SER A 92 9.21 -6.23 -5.87
N ARG A 93 8.18 -6.46 -6.68
CA ARG A 93 6.96 -5.65 -6.70
C ARG A 93 6.08 -5.93 -5.49
N ASP A 94 6.06 -7.17 -5.03
CA ASP A 94 5.35 -7.56 -3.81
C ASP A 94 6.27 -7.27 -2.61
N LYS A 95 5.80 -6.42 -1.70
CA LYS A 95 6.53 -5.91 -0.54
C LYS A 95 5.73 -6.11 0.73
N THR A 96 6.45 -6.30 1.83
CA THR A 96 5.87 -6.31 3.17
C THR A 96 6.46 -5.14 3.94
N ILE A 97 5.59 -4.27 4.43
CA ILE A 97 5.97 -3.13 5.26
C ILE A 97 5.48 -3.38 6.67
N HIS A 98 6.39 -3.32 7.63
CA HIS A 98 6.05 -3.25 9.04
C HIS A 98 5.71 -1.81 9.40
N ILE A 99 4.58 -1.65 10.08
CA ILE A 99 4.07 -0.38 10.55
C ILE A 99 4.10 -0.43 12.07
N ALA A 100 4.96 0.38 12.68
CA ALA A 100 5.05 0.47 14.12
C ALA A 100 3.70 0.94 14.70
N GLY A 101 3.09 0.07 15.52
CA GLY A 101 1.94 0.41 16.34
C GLY A 101 2.35 1.44 17.39
N GLY A 102 1.62 2.54 17.42
CA GLY A 102 1.74 3.59 18.42
C GLY A 102 0.37 4.19 18.61
#